data_AF-A0A437K641-F1
#
_entry.id   AF-A0A437K641-F1
#
_cell.length_a   1.000
_cell.length_b   1.000
_cell.length_c   1.000
_cell.angle_alpha   90.00
_cell.angle_beta   90.00
_cell.angle_gamma   90.00
#
_symmetry.space_group_name_H-M   'P 1'
#
loop_
_entity.id
_entity.type
_entity.pdbx_description
1 polymer ?
#
loop_
_entity_poly.entity_id
_entity_poly.type
_entity_poly.pdbx_seq_one_letter_code
_entity_poly.pdbx_strand_id
1 'polypeptide(L)'
;MSKEQFIKELSVLLKDLSAQERQEVLNDYEEHFQFGMDEGKTENEIAASLGSPKILAKEILANYHIENAKGAQTAGNVVRAVWAVIGLSFFNLVFVLGPFIGLVGIIFAGWIISFVGIASPIFVLINNLFGRYFDSFEWFMAIGYCGIGLLLLIAMQWITKWFTRGFIRYISYNAALVKGGVKR
;
A
#
# COMPACT_ATOMS: atom_id res chain seq x y z
N MET A 1 2.97 -53.01 16.24
CA MET A 1 1.52 -52.99 15.96
C MET A 1 1.30 -53.66 14.62
N SER A 2 0.13 -54.27 14.39
CA SER A 2 -0.19 -54.87 13.08
C SER A 2 -0.47 -53.80 12.04
N LYS A 3 -0.39 -54.17 10.75
CA LYS A 3 -0.77 -53.31 9.61
C LYS A 3 -2.17 -52.72 9.80
N GLU A 4 -3.14 -53.58 10.11
CA GLU A 4 -4.54 -53.20 10.31
C GLU A 4 -4.71 -52.15 11.42
N GLN A 5 -3.97 -52.29 12.52
CA GLN A 5 -4.00 -51.33 13.62
C GLN A 5 -3.42 -49.98 13.21
N PHE A 6 -2.26 -50.01 12.51
CA PHE A 6 -1.58 -48.81 12.03
C PHE A 6 -2.47 -48.01 11.06
N ILE A 7 -3.01 -48.67 10.04
CA ILE A 7 -3.84 -48.05 9.00
C ILE A 7 -5.14 -47.51 9.60
N LYS A 8 -5.78 -48.27 10.50
CA LYS A 8 -6.99 -47.81 11.19
C LYS A 8 -6.73 -46.55 12.02
N GLU A 9 -5.65 -46.52 12.79
CA GLU A 9 -5.29 -45.35 13.59
C GLU A 9 -4.97 -44.13 12.71
N LEU A 10 -4.18 -44.33 11.65
CA LEU A 10 -3.85 -43.29 10.67
C LEU A 10 -5.11 -42.72 10.00
N SER A 11 -6.07 -43.57 9.61
CA SER A 11 -7.33 -43.16 8.98
C SER A 11 -8.19 -42.23 9.85
N VAL A 12 -8.20 -42.47 11.17
CA VAL A 12 -8.95 -41.66 12.15
C VAL A 12 -8.28 -40.32 12.34
N LEU A 13 -6.95 -40.29 12.34
CA LEU A 13 -6.16 -39.07 12.50
C LEU A 13 -6.21 -38.17 11.26
N LEU A 14 -6.39 -38.76 10.07
CA LEU A 14 -6.49 -38.04 8.78
C LEU A 14 -7.92 -37.63 8.39
N LYS A 15 -8.86 -37.58 9.34
CA LYS A 15 -10.27 -37.21 9.08
C LYS A 15 -10.49 -35.79 8.53
N ASP A 16 -9.50 -34.92 8.66
CA ASP A 16 -9.56 -33.52 8.21
C ASP A 16 -9.26 -33.40 6.69
N LEU A 17 -8.79 -34.48 6.05
CA LEU A 17 -8.67 -34.61 4.59
C LEU A 17 -10.00 -35.02 3.95
N SER A 18 -10.18 -34.77 2.65
CA SER A 18 -11.32 -35.32 1.93
C SER A 18 -11.27 -36.85 1.90
N ALA A 19 -12.42 -37.49 1.69
CA ALA A 19 -12.49 -38.96 1.66
C ALA A 19 -11.58 -39.57 0.58
N GLN A 20 -11.42 -38.88 -0.55
CA GLN A 20 -10.58 -39.31 -1.66
C GLN A 20 -9.09 -39.21 -1.30
N GLU A 21 -8.62 -38.04 -0.87
CA GLU A 21 -7.21 -37.82 -0.49
C GLU A 21 -6.80 -38.73 0.66
N ARG A 22 -7.69 -38.90 1.65
CA ARG A 22 -7.44 -39.82 2.75
C ARG A 22 -7.26 -41.25 2.24
N GLN A 23 -8.07 -41.70 1.29
CA GLN A 23 -7.95 -43.05 0.74
C GLN A 23 -6.66 -43.23 -0.05
N GLU A 24 -6.26 -42.23 -0.84
CA GLU A 24 -4.99 -42.23 -1.57
C GLU A 24 -3.81 -42.40 -0.61
N VAL A 25 -3.76 -41.58 0.46
CA VAL A 25 -2.71 -41.69 1.48
C VAL A 25 -2.71 -43.07 2.15
N LEU A 26 -3.88 -43.62 2.49
CA LEU A 26 -3.95 -44.94 3.14
C LEU A 26 -3.46 -46.06 2.20
N ASN A 27 -3.80 -45.99 0.90
CA ASN A 27 -3.36 -46.95 -0.10
C ASN A 27 -1.82 -46.97 -0.22
N ASP A 28 -1.18 -45.80 -0.24
CA ASP A 28 0.29 -45.70 -0.32
C ASP A 28 0.97 -46.44 0.85
N TYR A 29 0.45 -46.29 2.06
CA TYR A 29 0.99 -47.00 3.22
C TYR A 29 0.63 -48.49 3.20
N GLU A 30 -0.55 -48.88 2.71
CA GLU A 30 -0.90 -50.29 2.54
C GLU A 30 0.03 -51.01 1.56
N GLU A 31 0.39 -50.34 0.46
CA GLU A 31 1.40 -50.80 -0.50
C GLU A 31 2.78 -50.88 0.16
N HIS A 32 3.17 -49.87 0.96
CA HIS A 32 4.44 -49.88 1.68
C HIS A 32 4.57 -51.08 2.64
N PHE A 33 3.49 -51.41 3.36
CA PHE A 33 3.45 -52.62 4.18
C PHE A 33 3.56 -53.88 3.33
N GLN A 34 2.91 -53.93 2.17
CA GLN A 34 3.00 -55.09 1.27
C GLN A 34 4.43 -55.30 0.76
N PHE A 35 5.09 -54.25 0.27
CA PHE A 35 6.48 -54.32 -0.17
C PHE A 35 7.43 -54.78 0.93
N GLY A 36 7.27 -54.27 2.16
CA GLY A 36 8.10 -54.70 3.29
C GLY A 36 7.91 -56.18 3.62
N MET A 37 6.68 -56.70 3.50
CA MET A 37 6.39 -58.12 3.71
C MET A 37 7.00 -59.00 2.62
N ASP A 38 6.96 -58.54 1.35
CA ASP A 38 7.58 -59.25 0.23
C ASP A 38 9.11 -59.32 0.37
N GLU A 39 9.73 -58.34 1.03
CA GLU A 39 11.14 -58.35 1.44
C GLU A 39 11.44 -59.24 2.67
N GLY A 40 10.42 -59.91 3.22
CA GLY A 40 10.55 -60.80 4.37
C GLY A 40 10.54 -60.10 5.73
N LYS A 41 10.19 -58.81 5.81
CA LYS A 41 10.00 -58.10 7.09
C LYS A 41 8.65 -58.43 7.69
N THR A 42 8.58 -58.40 9.02
CA THR A 42 7.30 -58.53 9.74
C THR A 42 6.56 -57.19 9.78
N GLU A 43 5.23 -57.22 9.90
CA GLU A 43 4.42 -55.99 10.04
C GLU A 43 4.88 -55.10 11.20
N ASN A 44 5.34 -55.70 12.30
CA ASN A 44 5.84 -54.96 13.45
C ASN A 44 7.11 -54.18 13.14
N GLU A 45 8.03 -54.75 12.36
CA GLU A 45 9.27 -54.08 11.94
C GLU A 45 8.98 -52.93 10.99
N ILE A 46 8.03 -53.11 10.06
CA ILE A 46 7.61 -52.06 9.14
C ILE A 46 6.95 -50.91 9.92
N ALA A 47 6.00 -51.22 10.82
CA ALA A 47 5.36 -50.22 11.66
C ALA A 47 6.37 -49.49 12.57
N ALA A 48 7.39 -50.19 13.09
CA ALA A 48 8.46 -49.56 13.86
C ALA A 48 9.31 -48.60 13.01
N SER A 49 9.56 -48.94 11.74
CA SER A 49 10.30 -48.08 10.82
C SER A 49 9.52 -46.83 10.40
N LEU A 50 8.18 -46.94 10.26
CA LEU A 50 7.28 -45.83 9.97
C LEU A 50 7.04 -44.91 11.18
N GLY A 51 7.30 -45.39 12.40
CA GLY A 51 7.14 -44.63 13.63
C GLY A 51 5.68 -44.59 14.11
N SER A 52 5.30 -43.53 14.84
CA SER A 52 3.95 -43.44 15.40
C SER A 52 2.95 -42.88 14.38
N PRO A 53 1.76 -43.50 14.19
CA PRO A 53 0.71 -42.98 13.31
C PRO A 53 0.33 -41.53 13.62
N LYS A 54 0.38 -41.13 14.90
CA LYS A 54 0.07 -39.78 15.37
C LYS A 54 1.03 -38.71 14.88
N ILE A 55 2.34 -38.99 14.90
CA ILE A 55 3.35 -38.05 14.39
C ILE A 55 3.23 -37.95 12.86
N LEU A 56 3.08 -39.10 12.19
CA LEU A 56 2.94 -39.17 10.75
C LEU A 56 1.71 -38.40 10.25
N ALA A 57 0.54 -38.60 10.87
CA ALA A 57 -0.67 -37.87 10.54
C ALA A 57 -0.50 -36.36 10.71
N LYS A 58 0.20 -35.93 11.76
CA LYS A 58 0.47 -34.52 12.01
C LYS A 58 1.35 -33.90 10.90
N GLU A 59 2.32 -34.65 10.40
CA GLU A 59 3.19 -34.22 9.31
C GLU A 59 2.41 -34.10 7.99
N ILE A 60 1.61 -35.12 7.66
CA ILE A 60 0.75 -35.13 6.46
C ILE A 60 -0.21 -33.93 6.47
N LEU A 61 -0.92 -33.71 7.59
CA LEU A 61 -1.85 -32.59 7.72
C LEU A 61 -1.13 -31.23 7.68
N ALA A 62 0.07 -31.12 8.28
CA ALA A 62 0.84 -29.89 8.22
C ALA A 62 1.22 -29.54 6.78
N ASN A 63 1.69 -30.51 5.99
CA ASN A 63 2.03 -30.32 4.59
C ASN A 63 0.80 -29.94 3.75
N TYR A 64 -0.33 -30.63 3.96
CA TYR A 64 -1.61 -30.33 3.30
C TYR A 64 -2.09 -28.89 3.56
N HIS A 65 -2.00 -28.43 4.81
CA HIS A 65 -2.38 -27.05 5.15
C HIS A 65 -1.44 -26.01 4.54
N ILE A 66 -0.14 -26.29 4.45
CA ILE A 66 0.83 -25.39 3.81
C ILE A 66 0.56 -25.28 2.31
N GLU A 67 0.29 -26.40 1.65
CA GLU A 67 0.02 -26.44 0.20
C GLU A 67 -1.30 -25.74 -0.14
N ASN A 68 -2.36 -25.98 0.64
CA ASN A 68 -3.62 -25.26 0.50
C ASN A 68 -3.51 -23.77 0.82
N ALA A 69 -2.70 -23.37 1.81
CA ALA A 69 -2.44 -21.96 2.09
C ALA A 69 -1.72 -21.26 0.93
N LYS A 70 -0.86 -21.98 0.19
CA LYS A 70 -0.27 -21.48 -1.07
C LYS A 70 -1.30 -21.38 -2.19
N GLY A 71 -2.20 -22.37 -2.32
CA GLY A 71 -3.28 -22.37 -3.31
C GLY A 71 -4.36 -21.29 -3.09
N ALA A 72 -4.60 -20.89 -1.83
CA ALA A 72 -5.52 -19.82 -1.47
C ALA A 72 -5.08 -18.42 -2.00
N GLN A 73 -3.82 -18.26 -2.37
CA GLN A 73 -3.32 -17.13 -3.15
C GLN A 73 -3.55 -17.39 -4.65
N THR A 74 -4.81 -17.54 -5.05
CA THR A 74 -5.16 -17.79 -6.46
C THR A 74 -4.67 -16.63 -7.33
N ALA A 75 -4.15 -16.90 -8.54
CA ALA A 75 -3.66 -15.86 -9.45
C ALA A 75 -4.69 -14.72 -9.66
N GLY A 76 -5.99 -15.04 -9.65
CA GLY A 76 -7.07 -14.06 -9.68
C GLY A 76 -7.14 -13.11 -8.47
N ASN A 77 -6.79 -13.57 -7.26
CA ASN A 77 -6.72 -12.73 -6.06
C ASN A 77 -5.54 -11.76 -6.16
N VAL A 78 -4.40 -12.22 -6.66
CA VAL A 78 -3.21 -11.39 -6.89
C VAL A 78 -3.49 -10.34 -7.98
N VAL A 79 -4.07 -10.73 -9.12
CA VAL A 79 -4.43 -9.80 -10.20
C VAL A 79 -5.42 -8.74 -9.71
N ARG A 80 -6.44 -9.11 -8.93
CA ARG A 80 -7.36 -8.13 -8.31
C ARG A 80 -6.65 -7.18 -7.35
N ALA A 81 -5.73 -7.69 -6.53
CA ALA A 81 -4.93 -6.85 -5.64
C ALA A 81 -4.03 -5.87 -6.42
N VAL A 82 -3.39 -6.33 -7.51
CA VAL A 82 -2.57 -5.48 -8.39
C VAL A 82 -3.41 -4.37 -9.02
N TRP A 83 -4.59 -4.69 -9.56
CA TRP A 83 -5.51 -3.69 -10.09
C TRP A 83 -5.98 -2.69 -9.04
N ALA A 84 -6.27 -3.16 -7.82
CA ALA A 84 -6.65 -2.29 -6.72
C ALA A 84 -5.51 -1.33 -6.32
N VAL A 85 -4.26 -1.82 -6.26
CA VAL A 85 -3.09 -0.99 -5.95
C VAL A 85 -2.84 0.05 -7.04
N ILE A 86 -2.86 -0.36 -8.32
CA ILE A 86 -2.70 0.56 -9.46
C ILE A 86 -3.81 1.61 -9.44
N GLY A 87 -5.06 1.18 -9.31
CA GLY A 87 -6.22 2.07 -9.24
C GLY A 87 -6.12 3.05 -8.07
N LEU A 88 -5.70 2.59 -6.89
CA LEU A 88 -5.51 3.43 -5.71
C LEU A 88 -4.38 4.46 -5.92
N SER A 89 -3.28 4.07 -6.58
CA SER A 89 -2.19 4.99 -6.91
C SER A 89 -2.64 6.08 -7.89
N PHE A 90 -3.34 5.71 -8.97
CA PHE A 90 -3.87 6.68 -9.93
C PHE A 90 -4.95 7.59 -9.31
N PHE A 91 -5.83 7.01 -8.50
CA PHE A 91 -6.83 7.77 -7.76
C PHE A 91 -6.18 8.81 -6.83
N ASN A 92 -5.14 8.42 -6.09
CA ASN A 92 -4.40 9.34 -5.23
C ASN A 92 -3.74 10.47 -6.04
N LEU A 93 -3.15 10.15 -7.19
CA LEU A 93 -2.52 11.14 -8.06
C LEU A 93 -3.53 12.19 -8.55
N VAL A 94 -4.69 11.76 -9.04
CA VAL A 94 -5.66 12.72 -9.58
C VAL A 94 -6.35 13.51 -8.47
N PHE A 95 -6.84 12.84 -7.43
CA PHE A 95 -7.72 13.45 -6.43
C PHE A 95 -6.97 14.13 -5.28
N VAL A 96 -5.73 13.73 -4.99
CA VAL A 96 -4.92 14.35 -3.93
C VAL A 96 -3.89 15.29 -4.52
N LEU A 97 -3.06 14.80 -5.45
CA LEU A 97 -1.97 15.60 -6.00
C LEU A 97 -2.49 16.70 -6.95
N GLY A 98 -3.53 16.43 -7.75
CA GLY A 98 -4.13 17.42 -8.66
C GLY A 98 -4.57 18.72 -7.96
N PRO A 99 -5.49 18.67 -6.98
CA PRO A 99 -5.90 19.85 -6.20
C PRO A 99 -4.73 20.50 -5.46
N PHE A 100 -3.78 19.71 -4.96
CA PHE A 100 -2.59 20.24 -4.29
C PHE A 100 -1.75 21.11 -5.23
N ILE A 101 -1.44 20.62 -6.42
CA ILE A 101 -0.71 21.39 -7.44
C ILE A 101 -1.50 22.65 -7.81
N GLY A 102 -2.81 22.55 -8.00
CA GLY A 102 -3.67 23.71 -8.27
C GLY A 102 -3.55 24.77 -7.18
N LEU A 103 -3.59 24.37 -5.91
CA LEU A 103 -3.50 25.29 -4.79
C LEU A 103 -2.11 25.93 -4.66
N VAL A 104 -1.03 25.17 -4.89
CA VAL A 104 0.33 25.72 -4.99
C VAL A 104 0.43 26.73 -6.13
N GLY A 105 -0.17 26.44 -7.28
CA GLY A 105 -0.22 27.35 -8.43
C GLY A 105 -0.92 28.67 -8.10
N ILE A 106 -2.06 28.62 -7.40
CA ILE A 106 -2.78 29.82 -6.95
C ILE A 106 -1.92 30.64 -5.98
N ILE A 107 -1.25 30.00 -5.03
CA ILE A 107 -0.36 30.68 -4.08
C ILE A 107 0.78 31.37 -4.84
N PHE A 108 1.40 30.66 -5.79
CA PHE A 108 2.49 31.19 -6.60
C PHE A 108 2.05 32.38 -7.45
N ALA A 109 0.90 32.28 -8.11
CA ALA A 109 0.30 33.38 -8.87
C ALA A 109 0.02 34.60 -7.97
N GLY A 110 -0.51 34.38 -6.76
CA GLY A 110 -0.75 35.45 -5.77
C GLY A 110 0.52 36.21 -5.40
N TRP A 111 1.65 35.50 -5.23
CA TRP A 111 2.95 36.14 -5.01
C TRP A 111 3.42 36.97 -6.21
N ILE A 112 3.29 36.45 -7.44
CA ILE A 112 3.64 37.20 -8.65
C ILE A 112 2.81 38.48 -8.74
N ILE A 113 1.49 38.38 -8.57
CA ILE A 113 0.59 39.55 -8.64
C ILE A 113 0.99 40.60 -7.60
N SER A 114 1.33 40.18 -6.38
CA SER A 114 1.80 41.09 -5.34
C SER A 114 3.08 41.82 -5.74
N PHE A 115 4.11 41.10 -6.21
CA PHE A 115 5.38 41.72 -6.63
C PHE A 115 5.22 42.62 -7.85
N VAL A 116 4.44 42.21 -8.84
CA VAL A 116 4.13 43.01 -10.03
C VAL A 116 3.40 44.29 -9.63
N GLY A 117 2.43 44.19 -8.70
CA GLY A 117 1.73 45.35 -8.15
C GLY A 117 2.70 46.33 -7.46
N ILE A 118 3.60 45.83 -6.61
CA ILE A 118 4.64 46.65 -5.94
C ILE A 118 5.57 47.32 -6.95
N ALA A 119 5.93 46.62 -8.03
CA ALA A 119 6.79 47.14 -9.09
C ALA A 119 6.08 48.13 -10.03
N SER A 120 4.76 48.30 -9.94
CA SER A 120 3.98 49.12 -10.88
C SER A 120 4.46 50.57 -11.03
N PRO A 121 4.91 51.30 -9.98
CA PRO A 121 5.46 52.65 -10.17
C PRO A 121 6.76 52.66 -10.97
N ILE A 122 7.56 51.59 -10.86
CA ILE A 122 8.81 51.44 -11.63
C ILE A 122 8.49 51.24 -13.11
N PHE A 123 7.45 50.47 -13.44
CA PHE A 123 7.01 50.30 -14.83
C PHE A 123 6.55 51.61 -15.45
N VAL A 124 5.81 52.44 -14.71
CA VAL A 124 5.42 53.78 -15.17
C VAL A 124 6.65 54.68 -15.34
N LEU A 125 7.60 54.65 -14.40
CA LEU A 125 8.86 55.41 -14.53
C LEU A 125 9.61 55.04 -15.82
N ILE A 126 9.77 53.74 -16.09
CA ILE A 126 10.42 53.23 -17.31
C ILE A 126 9.67 53.75 -18.55
N ASN A 127 8.34 53.69 -18.55
CA ASN A 127 7.52 54.15 -19.68
C ASN A 127 7.75 55.65 -20.00
N ASN A 128 7.85 56.49 -18.98
CA ASN A 128 8.11 57.93 -19.13
C ASN A 128 9.53 58.20 -19.71
N LEU A 129 10.52 57.37 -19.38
CA LEU A 129 11.90 57.52 -19.91
C LEU A 129 11.99 57.24 -21.43
N PHE A 130 11.08 56.45 -22.00
CA PHE A 130 11.02 56.16 -23.44
C PHE A 130 10.25 57.22 -24.25
N GLY A 131 10.01 58.40 -23.69
CA GLY A 131 9.44 59.55 -24.40
C GLY A 131 7.91 59.58 -24.42
N ARG A 132 7.22 58.83 -23.56
CA ARG A 132 5.79 59.04 -23.30
C ARG A 132 5.59 60.26 -22.39
N TYR A 133 4.55 61.03 -22.66
CA TYR A 133 4.17 62.19 -21.85
C TYR A 133 3.75 61.76 -20.44
N PHE A 134 3.96 62.64 -19.47
CA PHE A 134 3.52 62.44 -18.09
C PHE A 134 2.00 62.39 -18.02
N ASP A 135 1.44 61.21 -17.73
CA ASP A 135 0.01 61.03 -17.48
C ASP A 135 -0.24 60.86 -15.97
N SER A 136 -0.87 61.87 -15.36
CA SER A 136 -1.23 61.87 -13.94
C SER A 136 -2.12 60.70 -13.53
N PHE A 137 -2.96 60.19 -14.45
CA PHE A 137 -3.84 59.06 -14.18
C PHE A 137 -3.06 57.75 -14.10
N GLU A 138 -2.08 57.52 -14.99
CA GLU A 138 -1.21 56.34 -14.94
C GLU A 138 -0.43 56.26 -13.63
N TRP A 139 0.12 57.40 -13.17
CA TRP A 139 0.83 57.49 -11.89
C TRP A 139 -0.08 57.20 -10.69
N PHE A 140 -1.31 57.75 -10.69
CA PHE A 140 -2.29 57.47 -9.65
C PHE A 140 -2.62 55.97 -9.58
N MET A 141 -2.87 55.34 -10.73
CA MET A 141 -3.15 53.91 -10.80
C MET A 141 -1.96 53.06 -10.34
N ALA A 142 -0.73 53.41 -10.73
CA ALA A 142 0.46 52.68 -10.30
C ALA A 142 0.70 52.78 -8.79
N ILE A 143 0.52 53.94 -8.18
CA ILE A 143 0.61 54.07 -6.72
C ILE A 143 -0.50 53.23 -6.04
N GLY A 144 -1.72 53.23 -6.60
CA GLY A 144 -2.81 52.39 -6.14
C GLY A 144 -2.48 50.89 -6.19
N TYR A 145 -1.96 50.41 -7.32
CA TYR A 145 -1.55 49.00 -7.48
C TYR A 145 -0.36 48.63 -6.59
N CYS A 146 0.56 49.56 -6.33
CA CYS A 146 1.63 49.37 -5.36
C CYS A 146 1.07 49.16 -3.95
N GLY A 147 0.12 50.00 -3.53
CA GLY A 147 -0.57 49.85 -2.24
C GLY A 147 -1.29 48.49 -2.11
N ILE A 148 -2.06 48.11 -3.14
CA ILE A 148 -2.74 46.79 -3.18
C ILE A 148 -1.71 45.65 -3.16
N GLY A 149 -0.60 45.78 -3.90
CA GLY A 149 0.48 44.81 -3.94
C GLY A 149 1.12 44.57 -2.58
N LEU A 150 1.37 45.63 -1.80
CA LEU A 150 1.88 45.55 -0.43
C LEU A 150 0.89 44.89 0.53
N LEU A 151 -0.39 45.22 0.46
CA LEU A 151 -1.42 44.56 1.27
C LEU A 151 -1.53 43.07 0.93
N LEU A 152 -1.49 42.75 -0.37
CA LEU A 152 -1.50 41.37 -0.84
C LEU A 152 -0.24 40.62 -0.38
N LEU A 153 0.93 41.27 -0.31
CA LEU A 153 2.17 40.69 0.20
C LEU A 153 1.99 40.17 1.63
N ILE A 154 1.41 41.00 2.49
CA ILE A 154 1.14 40.67 3.90
C ILE A 154 0.15 39.50 3.99
N ALA A 155 -0.94 39.55 3.21
CA ALA A 155 -1.91 38.48 3.14
C ALA A 155 -1.27 37.16 2.67
N MET A 156 -0.43 37.21 1.63
CA MET A 156 0.24 36.05 1.06
C MET A 156 1.23 35.40 2.01
N GLN A 157 1.92 36.18 2.84
CA GLN A 157 2.77 35.63 3.91
C GLN A 157 1.97 34.80 4.91
N TRP A 158 0.78 35.27 5.30
CA TRP A 158 -0.09 34.55 6.22
C TRP A 158 -0.66 33.28 5.58
N ILE A 159 -1.21 33.40 4.36
CA ILE A 159 -1.75 32.27 3.58
C ILE A 159 -0.69 31.19 3.39
N THR A 160 0.53 31.57 2.96
CA THR A 160 1.63 30.62 2.74
C THR A 160 2.01 29.91 4.05
N LYS A 161 2.09 30.64 5.17
CA LYS A 161 2.37 30.04 6.49
C LYS A 161 1.28 29.08 6.97
N TRP A 162 0.01 29.34 6.65
CA TRP A 162 -1.08 28.43 6.99
C TRP A 162 -1.08 27.18 6.13
N PHE A 163 -0.88 27.36 4.83
CA PHE A 163 -0.77 26.26 3.88
C PHE A 163 0.37 25.31 4.23
N THR A 164 1.57 25.83 4.48
CA THR A 164 2.74 25.00 4.84
C THR A 164 2.55 24.27 6.17
N ARG A 165 1.95 24.93 7.17
CA ARG A 165 1.60 24.28 8.44
C ARG A 165 0.58 23.16 8.26
N GLY A 166 -0.46 23.40 7.46
CA GLY A 166 -1.46 22.38 7.11
C GLY A 166 -0.82 21.19 6.39
N PHE A 167 0.06 21.45 5.43
CA PHE A 167 0.79 20.43 4.68
C PHE A 167 1.72 19.60 5.56
N ILE A 168 2.52 20.24 6.43
CA ILE A 168 3.39 19.54 7.39
C ILE A 168 2.54 18.66 8.32
N ARG A 169 1.40 19.15 8.80
CA ARG A 169 0.48 18.38 9.65
C ARG A 169 -0.07 17.15 8.92
N TYR A 170 -0.45 17.30 7.65
CA TYR A 170 -0.90 16.19 6.82
C TYR A 170 0.20 15.14 6.62
N ILE A 171 1.42 15.53 6.26
CA ILE A 171 2.54 14.60 6.11
C ILE A 171 2.84 13.90 7.44
N SER A 172 2.91 14.67 8.52
CA SER A 172 3.20 14.15 9.86
C SER A 172 2.14 13.13 10.30
N TYR A 173 0.86 13.39 10.03
CA TYR A 173 -0.23 12.46 10.31
C TYR A 173 -0.09 11.15 9.52
N ASN A 174 0.16 11.23 8.21
CA ASN A 174 0.35 10.03 7.39
C ASN A 174 1.59 9.24 7.80
N ALA A 175 2.70 9.92 8.09
CA ALA A 175 3.93 9.28 8.56
C ALA A 175 3.76 8.58 9.92
N ALA A 176 2.99 9.19 10.83
CA ALA A 176 2.66 8.61 12.13
C ALA A 176 1.78 7.36 11.98
N LEU A 177 0.81 7.39 11.06
CA LEU A 177 -0.07 6.26 10.76
C LEU A 177 0.71 5.05 10.23
N VAL A 178 1.64 5.29 9.30
CA VAL A 178 2.50 4.23 8.72
C VAL A 178 3.47 3.64 9.74
N LYS A 179 3.96 4.43 10.69
CA LYS A 179 4.86 3.96 11.76
C LYS A 179 4.13 3.34 12.95
N GLY A 180 2.81 3.09 12.86
CA GLY A 180 2.02 2.45 13.92
C GLY A 180 1.78 3.33 15.16
N GLY A 181 1.97 4.64 15.05
CA GLY A 181 1.96 5.55 16.20
C GLY A 181 0.84 6.58 16.13
N VAL A 182 -0.38 6.20 16.51
CA VAL A 182 -1.34 7.17 17.03
C VAL A 182 -1.50 6.88 18.53
N LYS A 183 -0.57 7.41 19.35
CA LYS A 183 -0.90 7.63 20.76
C LYS A 183 -1.91 8.78 20.76
N ARG A 184 -3.14 8.44 21.16
CA ARG A 184 -4.30 9.35 21.31
C ARG A 184 -3.95 10.57 22.15
#